data_AF-W2Z8N3-F1
#
_entry.id   AF-W2Z8N3-F1
#
_cell.length_a   1.000
_cell.length_b   1.000
_cell.length_c   1.000
_cell.angle_alpha   90.00
_cell.angle_beta   90.00
_cell.angle_gamma   90.00
#
_symmetry.space_group_name_H-M   'P 1'
#
loop_
_entity.id
_entity.type
_entity.pdbx_description
1 polymer ?
#
loop_
_entity_poly.entity_id
_entity_poly.type
_entity_poly.pdbx_seq_one_letter_code
_entity_poly.pdbx_strand_id
1 'polypeptide(L)'
;MRPIYVLLLAVCIAIASCDAVSAFATEQEGATAQRAAAEYRGTSGKRLLRSDNTANADDDVDEEERRFGVSKLTEVVKKGKTKLIDKQVLLQTKLKDKQLLRNYQQLLKGGFSDEAITGAWLTRGKSLDDIFDRWIRLGKSERQAANNLLKQNKTPDDLYSVFAQRGMNSEQIQTLWRSLKLDEDKLIALQKKFVLVN
;
A
#
# COMPACT_ATOMS: atom_id res chain seq x y z
N MET A 1 -20.42 12.98 -43.57
CA MET A 1 -19.05 13.26 -43.08
C MET A 1 -18.88 12.94 -41.58
N ARG A 2 -19.35 11.79 -41.07
CA ARG A 2 -19.21 11.43 -39.63
C ARG A 2 -18.98 9.94 -39.27
N PRO A 3 -19.08 8.92 -40.17
CA PRO A 3 -18.79 7.54 -39.74
C PRO A 3 -17.29 7.19 -39.81
N ILE A 4 -16.51 7.86 -40.66
CA ILE A 4 -15.08 7.55 -40.88
C ILE A 4 -14.23 7.94 -39.66
N TYR A 5 -14.54 9.07 -39.01
CA TYR A 5 -13.81 9.52 -37.83
C TYR A 5 -14.03 8.63 -36.60
N VAL A 6 -15.22 8.01 -36.49
CA VAL A 6 -15.53 7.09 -35.38
C VAL A 6 -14.76 5.78 -35.54
N LEU A 7 -14.64 5.29 -36.78
CA LEU A 7 -13.85 4.09 -37.08
C LEU A 7 -12.34 4.32 -36.85
N LEU A 8 -11.81 5.47 -37.25
CA LEU A 8 -10.41 5.84 -36.98
C LEU A 8 -10.11 5.91 -35.48
N LEU A 9 -11.02 6.46 -34.68
CA LEU A 9 -10.82 6.61 -33.24
C LEU A 9 -10.84 5.24 -32.52
N ALA A 10 -11.66 4.29 -32.98
CA ALA A 10 -11.68 2.93 -32.47
C ALA A 10 -10.39 2.14 -32.79
N VAL A 11 -9.82 2.33 -33.98
CA VAL A 11 -8.56 1.69 -34.38
C VAL A 11 -7.37 2.24 -33.58
N CYS A 12 -7.31 3.54 -33.31
CA CYS A 12 -6.24 4.13 -32.49
C CYS A 12 -6.23 3.63 -31.05
N ILE A 13 -7.41 3.33 -30.46
CA ILE A 13 -7.49 2.80 -29.09
C ILE A 13 -7.02 1.33 -29.03
N ALA A 14 -7.21 0.55 -30.10
CA ALA A 14 -6.79 -0.85 -30.17
C ALA A 14 -5.27 -1.02 -30.36
N ILE A 15 -4.59 -0.08 -31.04
CA ILE A 15 -3.13 -0.13 -31.24
C ILE A 15 -2.40 0.28 -29.95
N ALA A 16 -2.92 1.27 -29.22
CA ALA A 16 -2.29 1.75 -27.98
C ALA A 16 -2.36 0.76 -26.80
N SER A 17 -3.21 -0.26 -26.86
CA SER A 17 -3.34 -1.28 -25.81
C SER A 17 -2.56 -2.57 -26.08
N CYS A 18 -1.81 -2.65 -27.19
CA CYS A 18 -1.13 -3.88 -27.61
C CYS A 18 0.40 -3.92 -27.38
N ASP A 19 1.05 -2.82 -26.95
CA ASP A 19 2.51 -2.79 -26.74
C ASP A 19 2.92 -2.83 -25.26
N ALA A 20 2.46 -3.85 -24.53
CA ALA A 20 3.00 -4.11 -23.18
C ALA A 20 3.12 -5.61 -22.88
N VAL A 21 3.57 -6.40 -23.85
CA VAL A 21 4.06 -7.76 -23.57
C VAL A 21 5.32 -8.02 -24.42
N SER A 22 6.41 -8.30 -23.71
CA SER A 22 7.67 -8.91 -24.16
C SER A 22 8.85 -7.97 -24.45
N ALA A 23 9.76 -7.87 -23.47
CA ALA A 23 11.20 -8.07 -23.67
C ALA A 23 11.91 -8.12 -22.30
N PHE A 24 12.24 -9.34 -21.89
CA PHE A 24 13.23 -9.67 -20.86
C PHE A 24 14.64 -9.72 -21.50
N ALA A 25 15.67 -9.45 -20.68
CA ALA A 25 17.11 -9.61 -20.94
C ALA A 25 17.73 -8.54 -21.88
N THR A 26 18.93 -7.97 -21.67
CA THR A 26 20.21 -8.43 -21.09
C THR A 26 21.11 -7.22 -20.73
N GLU A 27 21.87 -7.37 -19.65
CA GLU A 27 23.31 -7.05 -19.47
C GLU A 27 24.00 -5.80 -20.12
N GLN A 28 24.70 -5.07 -19.23
CA GLN A 28 26.16 -4.82 -19.25
C GLN A 28 26.78 -3.52 -19.83
N GLU A 29 27.61 -2.94 -18.95
CA GLU A 29 28.80 -2.06 -19.07
C GLU A 29 28.95 -1.00 -20.17
N GLY A 30 29.42 0.16 -19.71
CA GLY A 30 30.10 1.16 -20.54
C GLY A 30 30.82 2.19 -19.67
N ALA A 31 32.06 1.88 -19.29
CA ALA A 31 33.00 2.78 -18.63
C ALA A 31 33.55 3.86 -19.60
N THR A 32 33.86 5.05 -19.09
CA THR A 32 34.99 5.97 -19.46
C THR A 32 34.79 7.27 -18.66
N ALA A 33 35.54 7.63 -17.62
CA ALA A 33 36.97 7.96 -17.52
C ALA A 33 37.37 9.29 -18.21
N GLN A 34 37.88 10.22 -17.38
CA GLN A 34 38.85 11.30 -17.68
C GLN A 34 38.32 12.54 -18.44
N ARG A 35 38.81 13.78 -18.28
CA ARG A 35 39.78 14.46 -17.39
C ARG A 35 39.69 15.98 -17.65
N ALA A 36 40.44 16.74 -16.85
CA ALA A 36 41.01 18.08 -17.09
C ALA A 36 40.08 19.28 -16.77
N ALA A 37 40.32 20.05 -15.71
CA ALA A 37 41.50 20.88 -15.38
C ALA A 37 41.71 22.05 -16.35
N ALA A 38 41.26 23.23 -15.93
CA ALA A 38 41.76 24.54 -16.33
C ALA A 38 41.51 25.48 -15.13
N GLU A 39 42.54 25.77 -14.33
CA GLU A 39 43.34 27.00 -14.42
C GLU A 39 42.54 28.28 -14.09
N TYR A 40 42.88 28.96 -12.99
CA TYR A 40 43.69 30.19 -13.01
C TYR A 40 43.43 31.11 -11.78
N ARG A 41 44.53 31.61 -11.19
CA ARG A 41 44.72 32.79 -10.28
C ARG A 41 43.81 32.92 -9.05
N GLY A 42 44.28 33.02 -7.80
CA GLY A 42 45.54 33.55 -7.28
C GLY A 42 45.37 34.99 -6.81
N THR A 43 45.07 35.21 -5.52
CA THR A 43 45.54 36.38 -4.73
C THR A 43 45.37 36.14 -3.21
N SER A 44 46.51 36.04 -2.52
CA SER A 44 46.86 36.76 -1.29
C SER A 44 45.87 36.84 -0.11
N GLY A 45 46.21 36.16 0.98
CA GLY A 45 45.68 36.43 2.32
C GLY A 45 46.49 35.70 3.40
N LYS A 46 47.47 36.40 3.97
CA LYS A 46 48.40 35.90 4.99
C LYS A 46 47.68 35.28 6.20
N ARG A 47 48.09 34.08 6.61
CA ARG A 47 48.00 33.63 8.01
C ARG A 47 49.29 32.90 8.40
N LEU A 48 50.16 33.64 9.07
CA LEU A 48 51.24 33.10 9.90
C LEU A 48 50.60 32.44 11.13
N LEU A 49 50.55 31.12 11.16
CA LEU A 49 50.42 30.40 12.43
C LEU A 49 51.80 29.81 12.74
N ARG A 50 52.37 30.37 13.80
CA ARG A 50 53.62 29.99 14.42
C ARG A 50 53.54 28.49 14.77
N SER A 51 54.44 27.70 14.20
CA SER A 51 54.65 26.30 14.58
C SER A 51 55.75 26.30 15.63
N ASP A 52 55.38 26.20 16.90
CA ASP A 52 56.31 25.82 17.95
C ASP A 52 56.25 24.28 18.06
N ASN A 53 57.34 23.64 17.65
CA ASN A 53 57.57 22.21 17.84
C ASN A 53 57.83 21.93 19.32
N THR A 54 57.04 21.06 19.94
CA THR A 54 57.56 20.12 20.95
C THR A 54 56.63 18.90 21.13
N ALA A 55 57.18 17.76 20.70
CA ALA A 55 57.17 16.43 21.32
C ALA A 55 55.86 15.65 21.54
N ASN A 56 55.86 14.48 20.88
CA ASN A 56 55.37 13.17 21.33
C ASN A 56 53.87 13.00 21.62
N ALA A 57 53.19 12.29 20.73
CA ALA A 57 52.63 10.97 21.06
C ALA A 57 52.16 10.32 19.75
N ASP A 58 52.40 9.01 19.64
CA ASP A 58 51.66 8.12 18.76
C ASP A 58 50.16 8.43 18.87
N ASP A 59 49.51 8.64 17.73
CA ASP A 59 48.06 8.47 17.66
C ASP A 59 47.77 7.77 16.34
N ASP A 60 47.60 6.46 16.47
CA ASP A 60 47.08 5.56 15.47
C ASP A 60 45.68 6.07 15.14
N VAL A 61 45.56 6.94 14.13
CA VAL A 61 44.30 7.59 13.80
C VAL A 61 43.33 6.54 13.30
N ASP A 62 42.42 6.17 14.19
CA ASP A 62 41.21 5.37 14.00
C ASP A 62 40.64 5.47 12.58
N GLU A 63 40.91 4.44 11.77
CA GLU A 63 40.17 4.12 10.55
C GLU A 63 38.68 3.80 10.85
N GLU A 64 38.29 3.69 12.13
CA GLU A 64 36.93 3.34 12.55
C GLU A 64 35.94 4.54 12.50
N GLU A 65 36.40 5.78 12.69
CA GLU A 65 35.50 6.95 12.76
C GLU A 65 34.91 7.37 11.39
N ARG A 66 35.55 7.03 10.26
CA ARG A 66 35.02 7.36 8.92
C ARG A 66 33.88 6.44 8.46
N ARG A 67 33.75 5.23 9.01
CA ARG A 67 32.69 4.28 8.61
C ARG A 67 31.40 4.47 9.39
N PHE A 68 31.47 5.08 10.58
CA PHE A 68 30.32 5.31 11.45
C PHE A 68 29.41 6.45 10.94
N GLY A 69 29.99 7.51 10.36
CA GLY A 69 29.24 8.68 9.86
C GLY A 69 28.42 8.40 8.59
N VAL A 70 28.96 7.66 7.63
CA VAL A 70 28.28 7.37 6.35
C VAL A 70 27.11 6.38 6.56
N SER A 71 27.31 5.38 7.42
CA SER A 71 26.27 4.40 7.76
C SER A 71 25.04 5.08 8.39
N LYS A 72 25.25 6.01 9.32
CA LYS A 72 24.17 6.75 9.98
C LYS A 72 23.43 7.69 9.02
N LEU A 73 24.13 8.34 8.09
CA LEU A 73 23.51 9.18 7.06
C LEU A 73 22.68 8.37 6.06
N THR A 74 23.16 7.20 5.62
CA THR A 74 22.37 6.32 4.74
C THR A 74 21.12 5.78 5.45
N GLU A 75 21.20 5.52 6.75
CA GLU A 75 20.06 5.11 7.57
C GLU A 75 19.03 6.24 7.72
N VAL A 76 19.48 7.48 7.95
CA VAL A 76 18.59 8.67 8.00
C VAL A 76 17.94 8.94 6.65
N VAL A 77 18.66 8.79 5.54
CA VAL A 77 18.08 8.91 4.18
C VAL A 77 17.08 7.80 3.91
N LYS A 78 17.37 6.55 4.28
CA LYS A 78 16.42 5.42 4.18
C LYS A 78 15.17 5.67 5.02
N LYS A 79 15.33 6.08 6.29
CA LYS A 79 14.21 6.46 7.19
C LYS A 79 13.41 7.67 6.67
N GLY A 80 14.07 8.63 6.02
CA GLY A 80 13.40 9.77 5.38
C GLY A 80 12.56 9.34 4.17
N LYS A 81 13.10 8.45 3.33
CA LYS A 81 12.41 7.89 2.17
C LYS A 81 11.22 7.02 2.58
N THR A 82 11.35 6.16 3.58
CA THR A 82 10.22 5.35 4.07
C THR A 82 9.10 6.25 4.60
N LYS A 83 9.41 7.25 5.42
CA LYS A 83 8.41 8.23 5.91
C LYS A 83 7.68 8.97 4.78
N LEU A 84 8.34 9.27 3.67
CA LEU A 84 7.71 9.90 2.51
C LEU A 84 6.79 8.93 1.77
N ILE A 85 7.21 7.68 1.59
CA ILE A 85 6.38 6.61 1.00
C ILE A 85 5.16 6.35 1.88
N ASP A 86 5.34 6.24 3.20
CA ASP A 86 4.25 6.04 4.16
C ASP A 86 3.23 7.19 4.10
N LYS A 87 3.71 8.43 4.04
CA LYS A 87 2.84 9.61 3.86
C LYS A 87 2.10 9.57 2.52
N GLN A 88 2.77 9.18 1.44
CA GLN A 88 2.15 9.08 0.12
C GLN A 88 1.06 8.00 0.09
N VAL A 89 1.35 6.81 0.64
CA VAL A 89 0.38 5.72 0.77
C VAL A 89 -0.81 6.17 1.61
N LEU A 90 -0.57 6.82 2.76
CA LEU A 90 -1.63 7.35 3.62
C LEU A 90 -2.50 8.40 2.92
N LEU A 91 -1.92 9.27 2.08
CA LEU A 91 -2.69 10.23 1.30
C LEU A 91 -3.54 9.54 0.23
N GLN A 92 -2.98 8.53 -0.44
CA GLN A 92 -3.74 7.76 -1.42
C GLN A 92 -4.90 6.98 -0.79
N THR A 93 -4.71 6.37 0.39
CA THR A 93 -5.79 5.68 1.10
C THR A 93 -6.89 6.65 1.51
N LYS A 94 -6.54 7.79 2.10
CA LYS A 94 -7.50 8.85 2.45
C LYS A 94 -8.27 9.39 1.23
N LEU A 95 -7.61 9.51 0.08
CA LEU A 95 -8.28 9.92 -1.16
C LEU A 95 -9.31 8.87 -1.61
N LYS A 96 -8.93 7.59 -1.59
CA LYS A 96 -9.84 6.47 -1.91
C LYS A 96 -11.01 6.40 -0.93
N ASP A 97 -10.79 6.63 0.36
CA ASP A 97 -11.84 6.67 1.39
C ASP A 97 -12.83 7.81 1.14
N LYS A 98 -12.32 9.00 0.83
CA LYS A 98 -13.17 10.15 0.49
C LYS A 98 -14.01 9.88 -0.75
N GLN A 99 -13.45 9.22 -1.77
CA GLN A 99 -14.20 8.85 -2.97
C GLN A 99 -15.27 7.79 -2.64
N LEU A 100 -14.92 6.77 -1.86
CA LEU A 100 -15.86 5.74 -1.40
C LEU A 100 -17.04 6.37 -0.65
N LEU A 101 -16.77 7.27 0.29
CA LEU A 101 -17.79 7.98 1.06
C LEU A 101 -18.70 8.84 0.18
N ARG A 102 -18.14 9.60 -0.77
CA ARG A 102 -18.94 10.41 -1.70
C ARG A 102 -19.88 9.54 -2.56
N ASN A 103 -19.35 8.46 -3.12
CA ASN A 103 -20.14 7.54 -3.94
C ASN A 103 -21.27 6.90 -3.11
N TYR A 104 -20.96 6.49 -1.88
CA TYR A 104 -21.96 5.96 -0.95
C TYR A 104 -23.05 7.00 -0.63
N GLN A 105 -22.67 8.25 -0.30
CA GLN A 105 -23.64 9.32 -0.05
C GLN A 105 -24.52 9.64 -1.26
N GLN A 106 -23.97 9.57 -2.47
CA GLN A 106 -24.76 9.74 -3.70
C GLN A 106 -25.77 8.61 -3.88
N LEU A 107 -25.39 7.36 -3.62
CA LEU A 107 -26.29 6.21 -3.67
C LEU A 107 -27.40 6.33 -2.63
N LEU A 108 -27.09 6.76 -1.39
CA LEU A 108 -28.10 7.02 -0.37
C LEU A 108 -29.09 8.13 -0.81
N LYS A 109 -28.60 9.22 -1.40
CA LYS A 109 -29.47 10.28 -1.95
C LYS A 109 -30.35 9.78 -3.09
N GLY A 110 -29.87 8.79 -3.86
CA GLY A 110 -30.64 8.09 -4.88
C GLY A 110 -31.60 7.02 -4.34
N GLY A 111 -31.71 6.87 -3.01
CA GLY A 111 -32.63 5.92 -2.37
C GLY A 111 -32.13 4.48 -2.28
N PHE A 112 -30.85 4.21 -2.60
CA PHE A 112 -30.30 2.86 -2.48
C PHE A 112 -30.06 2.49 -1.01
N SER A 113 -30.54 1.32 -0.61
CA SER A 113 -30.26 0.74 0.70
C SER A 113 -28.85 0.13 0.76
N ASP A 114 -28.30 -0.03 1.97
CA ASP A 114 -27.03 -0.74 2.17
C ASP A 114 -27.04 -2.15 1.55
N GLU A 115 -28.19 -2.81 1.57
CA GLU A 115 -28.39 -4.13 0.97
C GLU A 115 -28.26 -4.06 -0.55
N ALA A 116 -28.92 -3.11 -1.20
CA ALA A 116 -28.81 -2.90 -2.65
C ALA A 116 -27.38 -2.52 -3.06
N ILE A 117 -26.70 -1.69 -2.25
CA ILE A 117 -25.29 -1.32 -2.47
C ILE A 117 -24.37 -2.53 -2.36
N THR A 118 -24.61 -3.40 -1.38
CA THR A 118 -23.85 -4.66 -1.21
C THR A 118 -24.05 -5.57 -2.43
N GLY A 119 -25.29 -5.75 -2.86
CA GLY A 119 -25.61 -6.50 -4.08
C GLY A 119 -24.91 -5.93 -5.31
N ALA A 120 -24.90 -4.60 -5.47
CA ALA A 120 -24.21 -3.94 -6.57
C ALA A 120 -22.69 -4.12 -6.55
N TRP A 121 -22.06 -4.24 -5.38
CA TRP A 121 -20.63 -4.56 -5.29
C TRP A 121 -20.35 -6.02 -5.64
N LEU A 122 -21.21 -6.94 -5.21
CA LEU A 122 -21.11 -8.36 -5.59
C LEU A 122 -21.24 -8.55 -7.10
N THR A 123 -22.22 -7.92 -7.74
CA THR A 123 -22.40 -8.00 -9.21
C THR A 123 -21.24 -7.41 -10.00
N ARG A 124 -20.47 -6.50 -9.38
CA ARG A 124 -19.21 -5.96 -9.93
C ARG A 124 -17.98 -6.82 -9.61
N GLY A 125 -18.17 -8.02 -9.07
CA GLY A 125 -17.10 -8.98 -8.81
C GLY A 125 -16.21 -8.64 -7.60
N LYS A 126 -16.70 -7.84 -6.64
CA LYS A 126 -15.95 -7.59 -5.41
C LYS A 126 -15.99 -8.82 -4.51
N SER A 127 -14.86 -9.17 -3.89
CA SER A 127 -14.79 -10.24 -2.90
C SER A 127 -15.57 -9.86 -1.64
N LEU A 128 -15.93 -10.86 -0.84
CA LEU A 128 -16.62 -10.66 0.42
C LEU A 128 -15.76 -9.84 1.39
N ASP A 129 -14.45 -10.09 1.40
CA ASP A 129 -13.48 -9.35 2.18
C ASP A 129 -13.44 -7.88 1.78
N ASP A 130 -13.33 -7.61 0.47
CA ASP A 130 -13.34 -6.23 -0.05
C ASP A 130 -14.62 -5.48 0.36
N ILE A 131 -15.77 -6.17 0.32
CA ILE A 131 -17.06 -5.59 0.65
C ILE A 131 -17.17 -5.31 2.15
N PHE A 132 -16.74 -6.26 2.98
CA PHE A 132 -16.74 -6.08 4.43
C PHE A 132 -15.85 -4.89 4.82
N ASP A 133 -14.63 -4.81 4.29
CA ASP A 133 -13.71 -3.70 4.59
C ASP A 133 -14.24 -2.34 4.11
N ARG A 134 -14.96 -2.32 2.97
CA ARG A 134 -15.64 -1.09 2.52
C ARG A 134 -16.69 -0.63 3.51
N TRP A 135 -17.47 -1.54 4.09
CA TRP A 135 -18.43 -1.20 5.12
C TRP A 135 -17.75 -0.63 6.36
N ILE A 136 -16.65 -1.23 6.81
CA ILE A 136 -15.86 -0.72 7.94
C ILE A 136 -15.31 0.68 7.63
N ARG A 137 -14.74 0.89 6.44
CA ARG A 137 -14.22 2.21 5.99
C ARG A 137 -15.31 3.28 5.85
N LEU A 138 -16.55 2.86 5.61
CA LEU A 138 -17.73 3.72 5.62
C LEU A 138 -18.29 3.97 7.04
N GLY A 139 -17.64 3.44 8.08
CA GLY A 139 -18.02 3.63 9.48
C GLY A 139 -19.15 2.71 9.95
N LYS A 140 -19.47 1.64 9.22
CA LYS A 140 -20.40 0.62 9.69
C LYS A 140 -19.71 -0.29 10.71
N SER A 141 -20.48 -0.83 11.63
CA SER A 141 -19.98 -1.86 12.55
C SER A 141 -19.74 -3.18 11.81
N GLU A 142 -18.89 -4.03 12.38
CA GLU A 142 -18.66 -5.40 11.89
C GLU A 142 -19.97 -6.18 11.76
N ARG A 143 -20.88 -6.00 12.73
CA ARG A 143 -22.22 -6.59 12.70
C ARG A 143 -23.02 -6.12 11.49
N GLN A 144 -23.01 -4.82 11.20
CA GLN A 144 -23.71 -4.27 10.04
C GLN A 144 -23.10 -4.78 8.74
N ALA A 145 -21.78 -4.79 8.63
CA ALA A 145 -21.05 -5.31 7.47
C ALA A 145 -21.38 -6.80 7.22
N ALA A 146 -21.34 -7.62 8.28
CA ALA A 146 -21.70 -9.04 8.23
C ALA A 146 -23.18 -9.25 7.84
N ASN A 147 -24.09 -8.51 8.47
CA ASN A 147 -25.52 -8.61 8.17
C ASN A 147 -25.85 -8.23 6.72
N ASN A 148 -25.13 -7.26 6.15
CA ASN A 148 -25.27 -6.90 4.74
C ASN A 148 -24.86 -8.04 3.80
N LEU A 149 -23.82 -8.81 4.15
CA LEU A 149 -23.44 -10.02 3.40
C LEU A 149 -24.51 -11.11 3.52
N LEU A 150 -25.02 -11.37 4.74
CA LEU A 150 -26.07 -12.38 4.97
C LEU A 150 -27.35 -12.08 4.17
N LYS A 151 -27.73 -10.80 4.08
CA LYS A 151 -28.86 -10.35 3.24
C LYS A 151 -28.67 -10.61 1.74
N GLN A 152 -27.44 -10.86 1.29
CA GLN A 152 -27.13 -11.24 -0.08
C GLN A 152 -26.95 -12.75 -0.23
N ASN A 153 -27.64 -13.53 0.61
CA ASN A 153 -27.62 -15.00 0.63
C ASN A 153 -26.22 -15.60 0.84
N LYS A 154 -25.33 -14.88 1.53
CA LYS A 154 -24.03 -15.43 1.93
C LYS A 154 -24.21 -16.35 3.13
N THR A 155 -23.50 -17.48 3.10
CA THR A 155 -23.63 -18.54 4.08
C THR A 155 -22.85 -18.20 5.36
N PRO A 156 -23.17 -18.85 6.49
CA PRO A 156 -22.33 -18.77 7.68
C PRO A 156 -20.87 -19.19 7.41
N ASP A 157 -20.63 -20.20 6.58
CA ASP A 157 -19.29 -20.61 6.15
C ASP A 157 -18.53 -19.46 5.44
N ASP A 158 -19.19 -18.80 4.48
CA ASP A 158 -18.62 -17.64 3.79
C ASP A 158 -18.26 -16.54 4.79
N LEU A 159 -19.16 -16.25 5.73
CA LEU A 159 -18.96 -15.21 6.72
C LEU A 159 -17.83 -15.54 7.70
N TYR A 160 -17.72 -16.81 8.12
CA TYR A 160 -16.63 -17.27 8.95
C TYR A 160 -15.28 -17.12 8.24
N SER A 161 -15.22 -17.44 6.93
CA SER A 161 -13.99 -17.27 6.14
C SER A 161 -13.52 -15.81 6.11
N VAL A 162 -14.46 -14.86 5.97
CA VAL A 162 -14.21 -13.41 6.02
C VAL A 162 -13.62 -13.00 7.37
N PHE A 163 -14.14 -13.53 8.48
CA PHE A 163 -13.59 -13.24 9.81
C PHE A 163 -12.22 -13.86 10.04
N ALA A 164 -12.03 -15.11 9.62
CA ALA A 164 -10.77 -15.84 9.76
C ALA A 164 -9.63 -15.18 8.96
N GLN A 165 -9.90 -14.72 7.73
CA GLN A 165 -8.90 -13.99 6.92
C GLN A 165 -8.43 -12.68 7.56
N ARG A 166 -9.25 -12.08 8.42
CA ARG A 166 -8.89 -10.87 9.19
C ARG A 166 -8.10 -11.18 10.46
N GLY A 167 -7.87 -12.45 10.77
CA GLY A 167 -7.22 -12.85 12.02
C GLY A 167 -8.05 -12.52 13.26
N MET A 168 -9.39 -12.43 13.12
CA MET A 168 -10.26 -12.27 14.28
C MET A 168 -10.10 -13.49 15.20
N ASN A 169 -9.94 -13.23 16.50
CA ASN A 169 -9.81 -14.31 17.46
C ASN A 169 -11.17 -14.97 17.74
N SER A 170 -11.15 -16.13 18.40
CA SER A 170 -12.37 -16.92 18.66
C SER A 170 -13.43 -16.14 19.44
N GLU A 171 -13.04 -15.33 20.42
CA GLU A 171 -13.96 -14.54 21.25
C GLU A 171 -14.64 -13.43 20.42
N GLN A 172 -13.89 -12.74 19.56
CA GLN A 172 -14.43 -11.74 18.63
C GLN A 172 -15.44 -12.37 17.68
N ILE A 173 -15.07 -13.51 17.07
CA ILE A 173 -15.95 -14.24 16.15
C ILE A 173 -17.22 -14.67 16.88
N GLN A 174 -17.09 -15.29 18.06
CA GLN A 174 -18.24 -15.77 18.84
C GLN A 174 -19.18 -14.62 19.26
N THR A 175 -18.62 -13.51 19.71
CA THR A 175 -19.41 -12.31 20.06
C THR A 175 -20.20 -11.80 18.87
N LEU A 176 -19.54 -11.69 17.71
CA LEU A 176 -20.17 -11.22 16.48
C LEU A 176 -21.23 -12.21 15.99
N TRP A 177 -20.94 -13.52 16.05
CA TRP A 177 -21.85 -14.61 15.66
C TRP A 177 -23.16 -14.59 16.44
N ARG A 178 -23.07 -14.49 17.76
CA ARG A 178 -24.23 -14.36 18.66
C ARG A 178 -25.01 -13.09 18.39
N SER A 179 -24.32 -11.99 18.12
CA SER A 179 -24.98 -10.72 17.78
C SER A 179 -25.85 -10.87 16.52
N LEU A 180 -25.40 -11.67 15.54
CA LEU A 180 -26.11 -11.96 14.31
C LEU A 180 -27.19 -13.05 14.47
N LYS A 181 -27.33 -13.64 15.66
CA LYS A 181 -28.25 -14.74 15.97
C LYS A 181 -28.04 -15.96 15.06
N LEU A 182 -26.79 -16.23 14.72
CA LEU A 182 -26.40 -17.40 13.96
C LEU A 182 -26.30 -18.63 14.87
N ASP A 183 -26.43 -19.81 14.27
CA ASP A 183 -26.39 -21.10 14.95
C ASP A 183 -24.99 -21.37 15.55
N GLU A 184 -24.93 -21.58 16.86
CA GLU A 184 -23.69 -21.80 17.61
C GLU A 184 -23.08 -23.18 17.31
N ASP A 185 -23.90 -24.21 17.04
CA ASP A 185 -23.39 -25.54 16.72
C ASP A 185 -22.62 -25.53 15.40
N LYS A 186 -23.10 -24.71 14.44
CA LYS A 186 -22.37 -24.44 13.19
C LYS A 186 -21.05 -23.72 13.43
N LEU A 187 -21.01 -22.74 14.34
CA LEU A 187 -19.77 -22.06 14.69
C LEU A 187 -18.73 -23.05 15.22
N ILE A 188 -19.13 -23.93 16.14
CA ILE A 188 -18.24 -24.96 16.72
C ILE A 188 -17.73 -25.90 15.62
N ALA A 189 -18.58 -26.32 14.69
CA ALA A 189 -18.19 -27.15 13.56
C ALA A 189 -17.17 -26.43 12.65
N LEU A 190 -17.39 -25.15 12.34
CA LEU A 190 -16.49 -24.33 11.53
C LEU A 190 -15.14 -24.13 12.21
N GLN A 191 -15.12 -23.81 13.49
CA GLN A 191 -13.88 -23.65 14.26
C GLN A 191 -13.04 -24.93 14.24
N LYS A 192 -13.66 -26.10 14.46
CA LYS A 192 -12.97 -27.39 14.36
C LYS A 192 -12.41 -27.63 12.96
N LYS A 193 -13.20 -27.34 11.92
CA LYS A 193 -12.78 -27.51 10.52
C LYS A 193 -11.59 -26.60 10.16
N PHE A 194 -11.62 -25.34 10.55
CA PHE A 194 -10.57 -24.37 10.20
C PHE A 194 -9.28 -24.56 11.01
N VAL A 195 -9.37 -25.04 12.26
CA VAL A 195 -8.18 -25.41 13.05
C VAL A 195 -7.43 -26.60 12.43
N LEU A 196 -8.13 -27.51 11.74
CA LEU A 196 -7.50 -28.68 11.10
C LEU A 196 -6.82 -28.35 9.75
N VAL A 197 -7.03 -27.15 9.19
CA VAL A 197 -6.54 -26.76 7.86
C VAL A 197 -5.34 -25.82 7.93
N ASN A 198 -5.06 -25.21 9.09
CA ASN A 198 -3.94 -24.30 9.34
C ASN A 198 -2.90 -24.93 10.27
#